data_AF-A0A9W4XLF2-F1
#
_entry.id   AF-A0A9W4XLF2-F1
#
_cell.length_a   1.000
_cell.length_b   1.000
_cell.length_c   1.000
_cell.angle_alpha   90.00
_cell.angle_beta   90.00
_cell.angle_gamma   90.00
#
_symmetry.space_group_name_H-M   'P 1'
#
loop_
_entity.id
_entity.type
_entity.pdbx_description
1 polymer ?
#
loop_
_entity_poly.entity_id
_entity_poly.type
_entity_poly.pdbx_seq_one_letter_code
_entity_poly.pdbx_strand_id
1 'polypeptide(L)'
;MPLQSSAARTSSITSKSKLHSKSPIKKFQKDVKKILPTQNAYQDQLKKKKSSSSPSPSNHEIRISDYNVHLDYQLDNNQDLITAIDTILDNRWSESTKLHNKFQEYITHPYSDLEGQILSMKNVSNTAKIELLTFRKKFPSLVVITTLYSIFNGLGNTFVDKLIELNIRQGKVKKLIISNASPIINRSLNQYQSGKISYGYENMEVLVKSDEYYELLSEMIVISNDKDVKDIIDKYMVYMTRHYTDMYLRMEEFNDEEIKVLINKGLVTLTSNHLSEIETLYRVSYPGCGVFLKLINEGRAWITKTLTKQKDKQLLETDIWNKWQGYNTLTGDSKLNNFRKPFYGYDLNWILSDCLGSGIVEGFNTPVGRGWKLTGKI
;
A
#
# COMPACT_ATOMS: atom_id res chain seq x y z
N MET A 1 -30.98 -4.84 12.99
CA MET A 1 -31.44 -3.72 12.14
C MET A 1 -30.39 -3.47 11.07
N PRO A 2 -30.74 -3.41 9.77
CA PRO A 2 -29.77 -3.27 8.69
C PRO A 2 -29.26 -1.82 8.58
N LEU A 3 -27.94 -1.69 8.45
CA LEU A 3 -27.20 -0.43 8.33
C LEU A 3 -27.64 0.33 7.07
N GLN A 4 -28.23 1.52 7.25
CA GLN A 4 -28.46 2.48 6.17
C GLN A 4 -27.22 3.36 6.01
N SER A 5 -26.43 3.13 4.95
CA SER A 5 -25.36 4.03 4.54
C SER A 5 -25.94 5.20 3.74
N SER A 6 -25.86 6.43 4.25
CA SER A 6 -26.19 7.64 3.48
C SER A 6 -25.03 8.03 2.59
N ALA A 7 -25.16 7.86 1.27
CA ALA A 7 -24.24 8.42 0.30
C ALA A 7 -24.46 9.93 0.16
N ALA A 8 -23.38 10.72 0.21
CA ALA A 8 -23.41 12.15 -0.07
C ALA A 8 -23.89 12.41 -1.52
N ARG A 9 -24.81 13.36 -1.69
CA ARG A 9 -25.39 13.74 -2.98
C ARG A 9 -24.31 14.34 -3.90
N THR A 10 -23.95 13.65 -4.96
CA THR A 10 -23.18 14.23 -6.08
C THR A 10 -24.10 15.11 -6.94
N SER A 11 -23.80 16.40 -7.05
CA SER A 11 -24.51 17.35 -7.92
C SER A 11 -24.33 17.01 -9.39
N SER A 12 -25.42 16.72 -10.11
CA SER A 12 -25.44 16.58 -11.56
C SER A 12 -25.81 17.90 -12.23
N ILE A 13 -24.89 18.48 -13.00
CA ILE A 13 -25.19 19.62 -13.88
C ILE A 13 -25.92 19.06 -15.12
N THR A 14 -27.23 19.24 -15.16
CA THR A 14 -28.05 18.94 -16.34
C THR A 14 -28.01 20.12 -17.31
N SER A 15 -27.25 20.00 -18.41
CA SER A 15 -27.40 20.92 -19.54
C SER A 15 -28.45 20.38 -20.51
N LYS A 16 -29.62 21.01 -20.53
CA LYS A 16 -30.55 20.93 -21.66
C LYS A 16 -30.71 22.34 -22.22
N SER A 17 -30.39 22.51 -23.51
CA SER A 17 -31.23 23.32 -24.37
C SER A 17 -31.29 22.68 -25.77
N LYS A 18 -32.52 22.32 -26.15
CA LYS A 18 -32.92 22.00 -27.51
C LYS A 18 -33.23 23.33 -28.18
N LEU A 19 -32.65 23.61 -29.35
CA LEU A 19 -33.27 24.44 -30.40
C LEU A 19 -32.59 24.15 -31.74
N HIS A 20 -33.37 24.32 -32.79
CA HIS A 20 -33.17 23.82 -34.15
C HIS A 20 -31.86 24.29 -34.81
N SER A 21 -31.05 23.34 -35.31
CA SER A 21 -30.17 23.62 -36.45
C SER A 21 -30.15 22.41 -37.41
N LYS A 22 -30.63 22.65 -38.63
CA LYS A 22 -30.52 21.73 -39.77
C LYS A 22 -29.06 21.78 -40.23
N SER A 23 -28.18 21.01 -39.59
CA SER A 23 -26.78 20.90 -40.02
C SER A 23 -26.63 19.85 -41.14
N PRO A 24 -25.89 20.16 -42.23
CA PRO A 24 -25.63 19.23 -43.35
C PRO A 24 -25.00 17.90 -42.90
N ILE A 25 -24.28 17.93 -41.78
CA ILE A 25 -23.61 16.78 -41.16
C ILE A 25 -24.60 15.69 -40.73
N LYS A 26 -25.81 16.07 -40.28
CA LYS A 26 -26.84 15.08 -39.87
C LYS A 26 -27.55 14.43 -41.06
N LYS A 27 -27.57 15.07 -42.23
CA LYS A 27 -28.04 14.43 -43.49
C LYS A 27 -27.01 13.41 -43.97
N PHE A 28 -25.74 13.79 -44.01
CA PHE A 28 -24.65 12.87 -44.39
C PHE A 28 -24.61 11.62 -43.48
N GLN A 29 -24.74 11.78 -42.16
CA GLN A 29 -24.81 10.64 -41.23
C GLN A 29 -26.05 9.74 -41.42
N LYS A 30 -27.15 10.27 -41.96
CA LYS A 30 -28.34 9.47 -42.31
C LYS A 30 -28.13 8.72 -43.63
N ASP A 31 -27.46 9.33 -44.59
CA ASP A 31 -27.24 8.74 -45.92
C ASP A 31 -26.14 7.66 -45.87
N VAL A 32 -25.08 7.86 -45.07
CA VAL A 32 -24.05 6.82 -44.83
C VAL A 32 -24.63 5.58 -44.12
N LYS A 33 -25.64 5.76 -43.26
CA LYS A 33 -26.34 4.62 -42.60
C LYS A 33 -27.19 3.79 -43.55
N LYS A 34 -27.51 4.27 -44.76
CA LYS A 34 -28.23 3.49 -45.79
C LYS A 34 -27.30 2.66 -46.68
N ILE A 35 -26.02 3.02 -46.73
CA ILE A 35 -25.02 2.38 -47.60
C ILE A 35 -24.25 1.28 -46.84
N LEU A 36 -24.18 1.37 -45.52
CA LEU A 36 -23.51 0.35 -44.69
C LEU A 36 -24.41 -0.88 -44.51
N PRO A 37 -23.89 -2.11 -44.70
CA PRO A 37 -24.63 -3.33 -44.44
C PRO A 37 -25.12 -3.32 -42.98
N THR A 38 -26.37 -3.72 -42.78
CA THR A 38 -27.03 -3.71 -41.48
C THR A 38 -26.16 -4.42 -40.44
N GLN A 39 -26.06 -3.85 -39.23
CA GLN A 39 -25.29 -4.43 -38.11
C GLN A 39 -25.64 -5.91 -37.85
N ASN A 40 -26.82 -6.34 -38.25
CA ASN A 40 -27.27 -7.74 -38.19
C ASN A 40 -26.43 -8.66 -39.08
N ALA A 41 -26.08 -8.24 -40.30
CA ALA A 41 -25.23 -9.05 -41.19
C ALA A 41 -23.80 -9.22 -40.63
N TYR A 42 -23.28 -8.21 -39.93
CA TYR A 42 -21.99 -8.28 -39.23
C TYR A 42 -22.06 -9.19 -38.00
N GLN A 43 -23.16 -9.14 -37.24
CA GLN A 43 -23.40 -10.04 -36.11
C GLN A 43 -23.58 -11.51 -36.56
N ASP A 44 -24.22 -11.75 -37.70
CA ASP A 44 -24.38 -13.10 -38.24
C ASP A 44 -23.07 -13.66 -38.80
N GLN A 45 -22.19 -12.81 -39.36
CA GLN A 45 -20.82 -13.19 -39.72
C GLN A 45 -19.93 -13.48 -38.50
N LEU A 46 -20.12 -12.75 -37.39
CA LEU A 46 -19.45 -13.04 -36.11
C LEU A 46 -19.93 -14.36 -35.49
N LYS A 47 -21.21 -14.70 -35.64
CA LYS A 47 -21.76 -16.00 -35.19
C LYS A 47 -21.27 -17.16 -36.05
N LYS A 48 -21.18 -17.00 -37.37
CA LYS A 48 -20.59 -18.01 -38.28
C LYS A 48 -19.08 -18.20 -38.07
N LYS A 49 -18.34 -17.18 -37.59
CA LYS A 49 -16.93 -17.33 -37.17
C LYS A 49 -16.75 -18.05 -35.82
N LYS A 50 -17.80 -18.19 -35.01
CA LYS A 50 -17.76 -18.97 -33.75
C LYS A 50 -18.06 -20.47 -33.94
N SER A 51 -18.54 -20.89 -35.11
CA SER A 51 -18.81 -22.31 -35.41
C SER A 51 -17.62 -23.02 -36.08
N SER A 52 -16.52 -22.33 -36.37
CA SER A 52 -15.26 -23.00 -36.72
C SER A 52 -14.48 -23.29 -35.43
N SER A 53 -14.40 -24.58 -35.12
CA SER A 53 -13.67 -25.19 -34.00
C SER A 53 -12.29 -24.55 -33.79
N SER A 54 -12.21 -23.67 -32.79
CA SER A 54 -10.96 -23.32 -32.13
C SER A 54 -10.85 -24.20 -30.88
N PRO A 55 -9.66 -24.73 -30.56
CA PRO A 55 -9.48 -25.58 -29.39
C PRO A 55 -9.87 -24.78 -28.15
N SER A 56 -10.68 -25.40 -27.28
CA SER A 56 -11.08 -24.87 -25.99
C SER A 56 -9.88 -24.27 -25.24
N PRO A 57 -9.98 -23.05 -24.68
CA PRO A 57 -8.93 -22.53 -23.83
C PRO A 57 -8.79 -23.50 -22.65
N SER A 58 -7.66 -24.17 -22.57
CA SER A 58 -7.29 -24.99 -21.42
C SER A 58 -7.58 -24.20 -20.15
N ASN A 59 -8.36 -24.78 -19.24
CA ASN A 59 -8.58 -24.22 -17.91
C ASN A 59 -7.21 -23.95 -17.27
N HIS A 60 -6.79 -22.67 -17.23
CA HIS A 60 -5.62 -22.20 -16.49
C HIS A 60 -5.92 -22.16 -14.98
N GLU A 61 -6.55 -23.21 -14.47
CA GLU A 61 -6.73 -23.36 -13.03
C GLU A 61 -5.37 -23.78 -12.46
N ILE A 62 -4.78 -22.91 -11.66
CA ILE A 62 -3.49 -23.17 -11.04
C ILE A 62 -3.68 -24.29 -10.03
N ARG A 63 -2.97 -25.40 -10.19
CA ARG A 63 -3.01 -26.52 -9.24
C ARG A 63 -2.25 -26.13 -7.97
N ILE A 64 -2.96 -26.18 -6.86
CA ILE A 64 -2.43 -25.87 -5.52
C ILE A 64 -1.75 -27.13 -4.97
N SER A 65 -0.50 -27.02 -4.55
CA SER A 65 0.22 -28.11 -3.87
C SER A 65 0.10 -28.00 -2.35
N ASP A 66 0.30 -26.82 -1.79
CA ASP A 66 0.28 -26.56 -0.35
C ASP A 66 -0.04 -25.07 -0.08
N TYR A 67 -0.50 -24.74 1.13
CA TYR A 67 -0.70 -23.38 1.64
C TYR A 67 0.40 -22.94 2.60
N ASN A 68 1.32 -23.82 3.00
CA ASN A 68 2.47 -23.44 3.81
C ASN A 68 3.51 -22.68 2.95
N VAL A 69 3.24 -21.40 2.72
CA VAL A 69 4.13 -20.53 1.95
C VAL A 69 5.16 -19.88 2.85
N HIS A 70 6.41 -20.18 2.56
CA HIS A 70 7.55 -19.52 3.17
C HIS A 70 7.89 -18.24 2.37
N LEU A 71 7.82 -17.08 3.02
CA LEU A 71 8.23 -15.80 2.46
C LEU A 71 9.74 -15.63 2.58
N ASP A 72 10.32 -14.81 1.69
CA ASP A 72 11.77 -14.56 1.68
C ASP A 72 12.24 -13.81 2.95
N TYR A 73 11.33 -13.17 3.68
CA TYR A 73 11.59 -12.47 4.93
C TYR A 73 11.62 -13.36 6.18
N GLN A 74 11.51 -14.69 6.06
CA GLN A 74 11.44 -15.54 7.23
C GLN A 74 12.74 -15.54 8.03
N LEU A 75 12.58 -15.40 9.34
CA LEU A 75 13.65 -15.41 10.31
C LEU A 75 13.61 -16.72 11.10
N ASP A 76 14.77 -17.15 11.57
CA ASP A 76 14.85 -18.32 12.43
C ASP A 76 14.06 -18.10 13.73
N ASN A 77 13.49 -19.18 14.28
CA ASN A 77 12.57 -19.17 15.43
C ASN A 77 13.12 -18.50 16.72
N ASN A 78 14.41 -18.20 16.78
CA ASN A 78 15.08 -17.60 17.94
C ASN A 78 15.46 -16.12 17.74
N GLN A 79 15.12 -15.50 16.62
CA GLN A 79 15.54 -14.13 16.35
C GLN A 79 14.67 -13.09 17.06
N ASP A 80 15.31 -12.03 17.53
CA ASP A 80 14.65 -10.93 18.22
C ASP A 80 13.76 -10.10 17.29
N LEU A 81 12.68 -9.55 17.85
CA LEU A 81 11.77 -8.65 17.13
C LEU A 81 12.49 -7.46 16.48
N ILE A 82 13.56 -6.96 17.11
CA ILE A 82 14.33 -5.82 16.61
C ILE A 82 15.06 -6.20 15.33
N THR A 83 15.70 -7.38 15.30
CA THR A 83 16.32 -7.92 14.09
C THR A 83 15.29 -8.10 12.98
N ALA A 84 14.05 -8.47 13.32
CA ALA A 84 12.97 -8.54 12.34
C ALA A 84 12.59 -7.17 11.77
N ILE A 85 12.47 -6.15 12.63
CA ILE A 85 12.21 -4.78 12.21
C ILE A 85 13.34 -4.28 11.31
N ASP A 86 14.61 -4.48 11.70
CA ASP A 86 15.78 -4.07 10.92
C ASP A 86 15.82 -4.78 9.56
N THR A 87 15.51 -6.09 9.54
CA THR A 87 15.43 -6.85 8.28
C THR A 87 14.35 -6.30 7.36
N ILE A 88 13.19 -5.90 7.89
CA ILE A 88 12.13 -5.27 7.09
C ILE A 88 12.59 -3.91 6.53
N LEU A 89 13.21 -3.09 7.38
CA LEU A 89 13.64 -1.74 7.01
C LEU A 89 14.78 -1.73 5.99
N ASP A 90 15.74 -2.64 6.12
CA ASP A 90 16.87 -2.79 5.20
C ASP A 90 16.41 -3.24 3.80
N ASN A 91 15.37 -4.08 3.75
CA ASN A 91 14.86 -4.69 2.52
C ASN A 91 13.59 -4.00 1.99
N ARG A 92 13.33 -2.74 2.38
CA ARG A 92 12.15 -1.99 1.93
C ARG A 92 12.26 -1.49 0.48
N TRP A 93 13.49 -1.28 -0.02
CA TRP A 93 13.74 -0.82 -1.39
C TRP A 93 14.18 -1.96 -2.29
N SER A 94 13.63 -1.97 -3.50
CA SER A 94 13.83 -3.03 -4.49
C SER A 94 15.29 -3.24 -4.88
N GLU A 95 16.08 -2.16 -4.90
CA GLU A 95 17.49 -2.22 -5.29
C GLU A 95 18.45 -2.50 -4.14
N SER A 96 18.04 -2.26 -2.89
CA SER A 96 18.88 -2.49 -1.69
C SER A 96 18.63 -3.83 -1.02
N THR A 97 17.59 -4.54 -1.45
CA THR A 97 17.18 -5.80 -0.84
C THR A 97 18.24 -6.88 -1.03
N LYS A 98 18.55 -7.59 0.07
CA LYS A 98 19.42 -8.77 0.10
C LYS A 98 18.65 -10.06 -0.21
N LEU A 99 17.32 -9.96 -0.30
CA LEU A 99 16.44 -11.12 -0.45
C LEU A 99 16.37 -11.62 -1.89
N HIS A 100 16.50 -10.72 -2.87
CA HIS A 100 16.50 -11.08 -4.27
C HIS A 100 17.36 -10.12 -5.10
N ASN A 101 18.00 -10.65 -6.14
CA ASN A 101 18.92 -9.89 -6.98
C ASN A 101 18.26 -9.38 -8.28
N LYS A 102 16.92 -9.24 -8.32
CA LYS A 102 16.17 -8.97 -9.57
C LYS A 102 16.51 -7.63 -10.22
N PHE A 103 17.08 -6.69 -9.46
CA PHE A 103 17.39 -5.35 -9.96
C PHE A 103 18.88 -5.09 -10.17
N GLN A 104 19.74 -6.06 -9.82
CA GLN A 104 21.20 -5.90 -9.91
C GLN A 104 21.67 -5.71 -11.36
N GLU A 105 20.99 -6.32 -12.34
CA GLU A 105 21.30 -6.19 -13.77
C GLU A 105 21.05 -4.77 -14.32
N TYR A 106 20.19 -3.98 -13.66
CA TYR A 106 19.89 -2.61 -14.07
C TYR A 106 20.84 -1.58 -13.47
N ILE A 107 21.70 -2.00 -12.54
CA ILE A 107 22.72 -1.19 -11.88
C ILE A 107 24.03 -1.38 -12.66
N THR A 108 24.48 -0.33 -13.35
CA THR A 108 25.71 -0.41 -14.16
C THR A 108 26.97 -0.47 -13.31
N HIS A 109 26.99 0.28 -12.20
CA HIS A 109 28.13 0.34 -11.29
C HIS A 109 27.59 0.20 -9.86
N PRO A 110 27.99 -0.85 -9.12
CA PRO A 110 27.65 -0.97 -7.71
C PRO A 110 28.49 0.05 -6.94
N TYR A 111 27.98 1.28 -6.86
CA TYR A 111 28.45 2.23 -5.85
C TYR A 111 28.08 1.68 -4.47
N SER A 112 28.89 1.95 -3.45
CA SER A 112 28.53 1.63 -2.05
C SER A 112 27.26 2.34 -1.62
N ASP A 113 27.03 3.54 -2.17
CA ASP A 113 26.00 4.44 -1.70
C ASP A 113 24.69 4.23 -2.47
N LEU A 114 23.58 4.17 -1.73
CA LEU A 114 22.22 4.03 -2.28
C LEU A 114 21.92 5.09 -3.34
N GLU A 115 22.36 6.33 -3.13
CA GLU A 115 22.16 7.42 -4.09
C GLU A 115 22.88 7.13 -5.42
N GLY A 116 24.11 6.62 -5.35
CA GLY A 116 24.89 6.24 -6.53
C GLY A 116 24.25 5.10 -7.31
N GLN A 117 23.71 4.10 -6.61
CA GLN A 117 22.98 2.99 -7.24
C GLN A 117 21.75 3.49 -8.00
N ILE A 118 20.94 4.34 -7.38
CA ILE A 118 19.74 4.94 -8.01
C ILE A 118 20.12 5.76 -9.26
N LEU A 119 21.18 6.57 -9.15
CA LEU A 119 21.65 7.38 -10.27
C LEU A 119 22.17 6.53 -11.43
N SER A 120 22.73 5.35 -11.14
CA SER A 120 23.22 4.40 -12.14
C SER A 120 22.12 3.63 -12.88
N MET A 121 20.89 3.58 -12.34
CA MET A 121 19.81 2.78 -12.93
C MET A 121 19.52 3.15 -14.39
N LYS A 122 19.55 2.13 -15.25
CA LYS A 122 19.08 2.25 -16.65
C LYS A 122 17.56 2.40 -16.69
N ASN A 123 17.01 2.99 -17.75
CA ASN A 123 15.56 3.07 -18.03
C ASN A 123 14.69 3.92 -17.06
N VAL A 124 15.30 4.69 -16.17
CA VAL A 124 14.62 5.70 -15.32
C VAL A 124 15.12 7.10 -15.68
N SER A 125 14.20 8.05 -15.90
CA SER A 125 14.57 9.42 -16.23
C SER A 125 15.24 10.13 -15.04
N ASN A 126 16.12 11.09 -15.31
CA ASN A 126 16.79 11.86 -14.27
C ASN A 126 15.80 12.62 -13.37
N THR A 127 14.69 13.11 -13.94
CA THR A 127 13.60 13.74 -13.17
C THR A 127 12.97 12.78 -12.15
N ALA A 128 12.70 11.54 -12.57
CA ALA A 128 12.15 10.52 -11.69
C ALA A 128 13.16 10.06 -10.63
N LYS A 129 14.46 10.01 -10.96
CA LYS A 129 15.53 9.70 -10.00
C LYS A 129 15.61 10.75 -8.88
N ILE A 130 15.56 12.04 -9.21
CA ILE A 130 15.56 13.14 -8.22
C ILE A 130 14.30 13.09 -7.36
N GLU A 131 13.13 12.88 -7.96
CA GLU A 131 11.87 12.75 -7.22
C GLU A 131 11.94 11.58 -6.23
N LEU A 132 12.46 10.42 -6.68
CA LEU A 132 12.66 9.23 -5.87
C LEU A 132 13.60 9.50 -4.68
N LEU A 133 14.76 10.13 -4.91
CA LEU A 133 15.68 10.49 -3.82
C LEU A 133 15.02 11.43 -2.80
N THR A 134 14.30 12.44 -3.29
CA THR A 134 13.60 13.42 -2.44
C THR A 134 12.51 12.76 -1.61
N PHE A 135 11.77 11.81 -2.21
CA PHE A 135 10.74 11.04 -1.52
C PHE A 135 11.35 10.16 -0.43
N ARG A 136 12.40 9.41 -0.74
CA ARG A 136 13.02 8.46 0.18
C ARG A 136 13.69 9.12 1.38
N LYS A 137 14.28 10.31 1.20
CA LYS A 137 14.83 11.12 2.32
C LYS A 137 13.78 11.51 3.35
N LYS A 138 12.51 11.63 2.94
CA LYS A 138 11.38 12.00 3.80
C LYS A 138 10.59 10.78 4.28
N PHE A 139 10.97 9.58 3.87
CA PHE A 139 10.19 8.38 4.15
C PHE A 139 10.50 7.87 5.56
N PRO A 140 9.48 7.68 6.41
CA PRO A 140 9.70 7.32 7.81
C PRO A 140 10.12 5.85 7.96
N SER A 141 10.89 5.56 9.01
CA SER A 141 11.30 4.20 9.39
C SER A 141 10.21 3.51 10.21
N LEU A 142 9.07 3.26 9.55
CA LEU A 142 7.90 2.64 10.15
C LEU A 142 7.68 1.23 9.61
N VAL A 143 7.22 0.33 10.48
CA VAL A 143 6.88 -1.05 10.13
C VAL A 143 5.44 -1.35 10.55
N VAL A 144 4.64 -1.92 9.65
CA VAL A 144 3.28 -2.36 9.99
C VAL A 144 3.33 -3.72 10.67
N ILE A 145 2.52 -3.92 11.71
CA ILE A 145 2.48 -5.21 12.44
C ILE A 145 2.03 -6.37 11.53
N THR A 146 1.20 -6.11 10.53
CA THR A 146 0.79 -7.09 9.51
C THR A 146 1.99 -7.71 8.80
N THR A 147 3.00 -6.92 8.47
CA THR A 147 4.24 -7.45 7.89
C THR A 147 4.92 -8.43 8.85
N LEU A 148 4.94 -8.14 10.16
CA LEU A 148 5.53 -9.05 11.16
C LEU A 148 4.74 -10.35 11.30
N TYR A 149 3.41 -10.31 11.24
CA TYR A 149 2.59 -11.54 11.22
C TYR A 149 2.96 -12.45 10.04
N SER A 150 3.27 -11.86 8.89
CA SER A 150 3.67 -12.63 7.71
C SER A 150 5.06 -13.27 7.84
N ILE A 151 5.98 -12.62 8.56
CA ILE A 151 7.33 -13.15 8.82
C ILE A 151 7.26 -14.33 9.78
N PHE A 152 6.50 -14.19 10.87
CA PHE A 152 6.35 -15.20 11.92
C PHE A 152 5.13 -16.11 11.69
N ASN A 153 4.71 -16.30 10.44
CA ASN A 153 3.51 -17.08 10.10
C ASN A 153 3.52 -18.51 10.72
N GLY A 154 4.70 -19.11 10.88
CA GLY A 154 4.86 -20.43 11.51
C GLY A 154 4.70 -20.46 13.05
N LEU A 155 4.87 -19.33 13.74
CA LEU A 155 4.76 -19.21 15.20
C LEU A 155 3.38 -18.67 15.65
N GLY A 156 2.64 -18.06 14.73
CA GLY A 156 1.30 -17.54 14.93
C GLY A 156 1.24 -16.11 15.47
N ASN A 157 0.11 -15.43 15.23
CA ASN A 157 -0.04 -13.99 15.53
C ASN A 157 0.11 -13.68 17.03
N THR A 158 -0.41 -14.54 17.91
CA THR A 158 -0.33 -14.34 19.37
C THR A 158 1.11 -14.33 19.88
N PHE A 159 2.01 -15.06 19.22
CA PHE A 159 3.43 -15.02 19.57
C PHE A 159 4.04 -13.65 19.24
N VAL A 160 3.71 -13.10 18.07
CA VAL A 160 4.14 -11.76 17.64
C VAL A 160 3.62 -10.69 18.59
N ASP A 161 2.33 -10.77 18.96
CA ASP A 161 1.72 -9.82 19.90
C ASP A 161 2.44 -9.82 21.25
N LYS A 162 2.76 -11.01 21.78
CA LYS A 162 3.51 -11.16 23.03
C LYS A 162 4.91 -10.58 22.93
N LEU A 163 5.62 -10.81 21.82
CA LEU A 163 6.94 -10.24 21.60
C LEU A 163 6.91 -8.72 21.51
N ILE A 164 5.93 -8.17 20.79
CA ILE A 164 5.74 -6.72 20.68
C ILE A 164 5.48 -6.12 22.06
N GLU A 165 4.57 -6.70 22.84
CA GLU A 165 4.26 -6.22 24.18
C GLU A 165 5.48 -6.25 25.11
N LEU A 166 6.28 -7.31 25.06
CA LEU A 166 7.52 -7.41 25.84
C LEU A 166 8.52 -6.30 25.45
N ASN A 167 8.70 -6.03 24.15
CA ASN A 167 9.62 -5.00 23.68
C ASN A 167 9.12 -3.57 23.98
N ILE A 168 7.81 -3.36 23.95
CA ILE A 168 7.20 -2.11 24.42
C ILE A 168 7.45 -1.95 25.91
N ARG A 169 7.24 -2.98 26.73
CA ARG A 169 7.50 -2.96 28.18
C ARG A 169 8.96 -2.68 28.53
N GLN A 170 9.88 -3.07 27.65
CA GLN A 170 11.31 -2.78 27.77
C GLN A 170 11.70 -1.39 27.24
N GLY A 171 10.76 -0.64 26.65
CA GLY A 171 11.02 0.67 26.06
C GLY A 171 11.82 0.64 24.76
N LYS A 172 12.03 -0.52 24.14
CA LYS A 172 12.85 -0.66 22.90
C LYS A 172 12.07 -0.31 21.63
N VAL A 173 10.76 -0.55 21.64
CA VAL A 173 9.87 -0.33 20.49
C VAL A 173 8.66 0.46 20.96
N LYS A 174 8.21 1.38 20.11
CA LYS A 174 6.99 2.15 20.32
C LYS A 174 5.91 1.74 19.33
N LYS A 175 4.72 1.47 19.85
CA LYS A 175 3.53 1.14 19.05
C LYS A 175 2.67 2.38 18.86
N LEU A 176 2.28 2.63 17.62
CA LEU A 176 1.45 3.75 17.19
C LEU A 176 0.23 3.21 16.45
N ILE A 177 -0.94 3.81 16.68
CA ILE A 177 -2.18 3.40 16.02
C ILE A 177 -2.66 4.54 15.13
N ILE A 178 -2.63 4.32 13.84
CA ILE A 178 -2.92 5.35 12.84
C ILE A 178 -4.20 4.98 12.11
N SER A 179 -5.18 5.88 12.10
CA SER A 179 -6.41 5.68 11.32
C SER A 179 -6.10 5.78 9.83
N ASN A 180 -6.36 4.72 9.10
CA ASN A 180 -6.02 4.56 7.70
C ASN A 180 -7.27 4.29 6.85
N ALA A 181 -7.34 4.91 5.67
CA ALA A 181 -8.35 4.59 4.66
C ALA A 181 -7.86 3.43 3.77
N SER A 182 -8.12 2.20 4.19
CA SER A 182 -7.68 0.98 3.51
C SER A 182 -8.66 0.57 2.40
N PRO A 183 -8.18 0.03 1.28
CA PRO A 183 -9.06 -0.42 0.19
C PRO A 183 -9.91 -1.63 0.60
N ILE A 184 -11.23 -1.42 0.73
CA ILE A 184 -12.26 -2.45 0.88
C ILE A 184 -12.57 -3.06 -0.49
N ILE A 185 -12.40 -4.38 -0.59
CA ILE A 185 -12.84 -5.17 -1.75
C ILE A 185 -14.36 -5.36 -1.68
N ASN A 186 -15.15 -4.38 -2.11
CA ASN A 186 -16.60 -4.51 -2.04
C ASN A 186 -17.09 -5.65 -2.97
N ARG A 187 -17.65 -6.71 -2.40
CA ARG A 187 -18.28 -7.84 -3.11
C ARG A 187 -19.70 -7.51 -3.56
N SER A 188 -19.99 -6.27 -3.97
CA SER A 188 -21.33 -5.96 -4.42
C SER A 188 -21.62 -6.75 -5.71
N LEU A 189 -22.74 -7.50 -5.71
CA LEU A 189 -23.25 -8.28 -6.85
C LEU A 189 -23.66 -7.39 -8.04
N ASN A 190 -23.63 -6.07 -7.87
CA ASN A 190 -23.99 -5.10 -8.89
C ASN A 190 -22.85 -4.97 -9.91
N GLN A 191 -23.05 -5.53 -11.11
CA GLN A 191 -22.13 -5.42 -12.26
C GLN A 191 -21.71 -3.97 -12.60
N TYR A 192 -22.48 -2.95 -12.21
CA TYR A 192 -22.13 -1.54 -12.42
C TYR A 192 -21.09 -0.98 -11.43
N GLN A 193 -20.77 -1.73 -10.36
CA GLN A 193 -19.75 -1.39 -9.37
C GLN A 193 -18.55 -2.36 -9.41
N SER A 194 -18.61 -3.43 -10.23
CA SER A 194 -17.50 -4.37 -10.36
C SER A 194 -16.24 -3.64 -10.86
N GLY A 195 -15.21 -3.60 -10.02
CA GLY A 195 -13.92 -2.97 -10.33
C GLY A 195 -13.68 -1.60 -9.67
N LYS A 196 -14.65 -1.04 -8.94
CA LYS A 196 -14.39 0.14 -8.08
C LYS A 196 -13.83 -0.33 -6.74
N ILE A 197 -12.66 0.19 -6.37
CA ILE A 197 -12.12 0.04 -5.01
C ILE A 197 -12.92 0.98 -4.11
N SER A 198 -13.62 0.44 -3.12
CA SER A 198 -14.17 1.22 -2.01
C SER A 198 -13.09 1.36 -0.94
N TYR A 199 -13.16 2.40 -0.11
CA TYR A 199 -12.23 2.57 1.01
C TYR A 199 -12.99 2.46 2.32
N GLY A 200 -12.42 1.74 3.28
CA GLY A 200 -12.85 1.65 4.66
C GLY A 200 -11.86 2.29 5.58
N TYR A 201 -12.32 2.69 6.77
CA TYR A 201 -11.42 3.13 7.83
C TYR A 201 -11.00 1.93 8.66
N GLU A 202 -9.70 1.66 8.71
CA GLU A 202 -9.09 0.67 9.59
C GLU A 202 -8.09 1.38 10.52
N ASN A 203 -7.93 0.88 11.73
CA ASN A 203 -6.84 1.30 12.61
C ASN A 203 -5.61 0.46 12.27
N MET A 204 -4.63 1.08 11.61
CA MET A 204 -3.36 0.44 11.29
C MET A 204 -2.40 0.57 12.47
N GLU A 205 -1.91 -0.56 12.95
CA GLU A 205 -0.91 -0.61 14.01
C GLU A 205 0.49 -0.62 13.40
N VAL A 206 1.30 0.34 13.81
CA VAL A 206 2.63 0.60 13.27
C VAL A 206 3.63 0.64 14.42
N LEU A 207 4.82 0.09 14.18
CA LEU A 207 5.93 0.06 15.10
C LEU A 207 7.06 0.95 14.60
N VAL A 208 7.77 1.53 15.56
CA VAL A 208 9.03 2.25 15.36
C VAL A 208 9.99 1.89 16.49
N LYS A 209 11.29 1.82 16.21
CA LYS A 209 12.29 1.69 17.27
C LYS A 209 12.30 2.96 18.11
N SER A 210 12.36 2.83 19.43
CA SER A 210 12.32 3.99 20.32
C SER A 210 13.47 4.96 20.05
N ASP A 211 14.67 4.43 19.79
CA ASP A 211 15.86 5.22 19.49
C ASP A 211 15.64 6.12 18.26
N GLU A 212 15.14 5.56 17.15
CA GLU A 212 14.84 6.31 15.93
C GLU A 212 13.73 7.37 16.17
N TYR A 213 12.76 7.07 17.03
CA TYR A 213 11.72 8.04 17.38
C TYR A 213 12.29 9.22 18.18
N TYR A 214 13.19 8.95 19.13
CA TYR A 214 13.85 9.99 19.92
C TYR A 214 14.86 10.80 19.10
N GLU A 215 15.58 10.17 18.17
CA GLU A 215 16.44 10.86 17.20
C GLU A 215 15.61 11.86 16.36
N LEU A 216 14.45 11.44 15.85
CA LEU A 216 13.55 12.34 15.14
C LEU A 216 13.09 13.53 16.00
N LEU A 217 12.79 13.32 17.28
CA LEU A 217 12.45 14.43 18.18
C LEU A 217 13.63 15.40 18.35
N SER A 218 14.84 14.86 18.52
CA SER A 218 16.06 15.66 18.63
C SER A 218 16.34 16.50 17.37
N GLU A 219 16.14 15.92 16.19
CA GLU A 219 16.26 16.64 14.92
C GLU A 219 15.24 17.77 14.82
N MET A 220 14.00 17.55 15.27
CA MET A 220 12.97 18.58 15.28
C MET A 220 13.30 19.75 16.22
N ILE A 221 13.96 19.48 17.35
CA ILE A 221 14.47 20.50 18.27
C ILE A 221 15.56 21.34 17.61
N VAL A 222 16.48 20.69 16.89
CA VAL A 222 17.57 21.37 16.17
C VAL A 222 17.05 22.25 15.03
N ILE A 223 16.07 21.75 14.27
CA ILE A 223 15.50 22.46 13.11
C ILE A 223 14.60 23.63 13.52
N SER A 224 13.97 23.55 14.69
CA SER A 224 13.06 24.61 15.15
C SER A 224 13.87 25.84 15.60
N ASN A 225 13.45 27.05 15.20
CA ASN A 225 14.12 28.29 15.61
C ASN A 225 13.51 28.90 16.89
N ASP A 226 12.24 28.60 17.17
CA ASP A 226 11.51 29.14 18.32
C ASP A 226 11.86 28.40 19.60
N LYS A 227 12.27 29.16 20.62
CA LYS A 227 12.66 28.62 21.93
C LYS A 227 11.48 27.91 22.61
N ASP A 228 10.30 28.50 22.59
CA ASP A 228 9.10 27.94 23.22
C ASP A 228 8.73 26.58 22.62
N VAL A 229 8.89 26.42 21.29
CA VAL A 229 8.63 25.16 20.60
C VAL A 229 9.65 24.09 21.01
N LYS A 230 10.91 24.45 21.21
CA LYS A 230 11.94 23.52 21.70
C LYS A 230 11.60 23.03 23.10
N ASP A 231 11.27 23.94 24.00
CA ASP A 231 10.94 23.61 25.39
C ASP A 231 9.72 22.66 25.45
N ILE A 232 8.72 22.86 24.57
CA ILE A 232 7.55 21.96 24.46
C ILE A 232 7.94 20.57 23.93
N ILE A 233 8.81 20.50 22.91
CA ILE A 233 9.25 19.20 22.36
C ILE A 233 10.15 18.47 23.36
N ASP A 234 11.01 19.18 24.10
CA ASP A 234 11.84 18.61 25.17
C ASP A 234 10.96 18.06 26.29
N LYS A 235 9.96 18.82 26.74
CA LYS A 235 8.95 18.35 27.71
C LYS A 235 8.24 17.09 27.20
N TYR A 236 7.86 17.07 25.92
CA TYR A 236 7.26 15.90 25.29
C TYR A 236 8.20 14.69 25.24
N MET A 237 9.48 14.90 24.95
CA MET A 237 10.51 13.85 24.94
C MET A 237 10.68 13.24 26.34
N VAL A 238 10.75 14.07 27.38
CA VAL A 238 10.82 13.63 28.79
C VAL A 238 9.56 12.85 29.18
N TYR A 239 8.38 13.32 28.77
CA TYR A 239 7.14 12.60 29.00
C TYR A 239 7.16 11.22 28.34
N MET A 240 7.59 11.13 27.08
CA MET A 240 7.61 9.88 26.33
C MET A 240 8.65 8.85 26.82
N THR A 241 9.73 9.31 27.47
CA THR A 241 10.70 8.40 28.11
C THR A 241 10.18 7.86 29.44
N ARG A 242 9.42 8.66 30.20
CA ARG A 242 8.76 8.23 31.44
C ARG A 242 7.57 7.30 31.18
N HIS A 243 6.81 7.55 30.11
CA HIS A 243 5.56 6.87 29.77
C HIS A 243 5.65 6.14 28.42
N TYR A 244 6.62 5.25 28.27
CA TYR A 244 6.90 4.57 27.00
C TYR A 244 5.77 3.61 26.54
N THR A 245 4.87 3.19 27.44
CA THR A 245 3.68 2.37 27.14
C THR A 245 2.47 3.18 26.69
N ASP A 246 2.44 4.49 26.94
CA ASP A 246 1.24 5.29 26.76
C ASP A 246 1.02 5.58 25.26
N MET A 247 -0.15 5.20 24.76
CA MET A 247 -0.58 5.48 23.38
C MET A 247 -1.33 6.82 23.26
N TYR A 248 -1.79 7.35 24.40
CA TYR A 248 -2.57 8.57 24.51
C TYR A 248 -1.85 9.56 25.41
N LEU A 249 -1.98 10.85 25.10
CA LEU A 249 -1.49 11.89 25.98
C LEU A 249 -2.41 12.08 27.17
N ARG A 250 -1.82 12.20 28.36
CA ARG A 250 -2.52 12.60 29.57
C ARG A 250 -2.67 14.12 29.59
N MET A 251 -3.92 14.59 29.69
CA MET A 251 -4.25 16.02 29.69
C MET A 251 -3.71 16.78 30.90
N GLU A 252 -3.35 16.07 31.98
CA GLU A 252 -2.79 16.68 33.20
C GLU A 252 -1.37 17.23 33.01
N GLU A 253 -0.64 16.72 32.01
CA GLU A 253 0.79 17.04 31.80
C GLU A 253 1.00 18.17 30.78
N PHE A 254 -0.01 18.49 29.96
CA PHE A 254 0.12 19.43 28.84
C PHE A 254 -1.00 20.47 28.81
N ASN A 255 -0.62 21.72 28.53
CA ASN A 255 -1.59 22.81 28.33
C ASN A 255 -2.17 22.78 26.90
N ASP A 256 -3.34 23.36 26.69
CA ASP A 256 -4.01 23.40 25.37
C ASP A 256 -3.15 24.03 24.27
N GLU A 257 -2.37 25.07 24.60
CA GLU A 257 -1.45 25.70 23.64
C GLU A 257 -0.28 24.77 23.28
N GLU A 258 0.25 24.02 24.25
CA GLU A 258 1.30 23.03 24.01
C GLU A 258 0.78 21.90 23.11
N ILE A 259 -0.45 21.43 23.36
CA ILE A 259 -1.10 20.39 22.55
C ILE A 259 -1.30 20.87 21.11
N LYS A 260 -1.72 22.12 20.89
CA LYS A 260 -1.84 22.69 19.53
C LYS A 260 -0.49 22.67 18.80
N VAL A 261 0.61 23.01 19.48
CA VAL A 261 1.96 22.95 18.91
C VAL A 261 2.32 21.50 18.54
N LEU A 262 2.06 20.54 19.43
CA LEU A 262 2.34 19.12 19.17
C LEU A 262 1.51 18.55 18.00
N ILE A 263 0.25 18.98 17.85
CA ILE A 263 -0.60 18.63 16.71
C ILE A 263 -0.05 19.24 15.41
N ASN A 264 0.32 20.51 15.42
CA ASN A 264 0.86 21.19 14.24
C ASN A 264 2.18 20.56 13.76
N LYS A 265 2.99 20.01 14.68
CA LYS A 265 4.20 19.25 14.37
C LYS A 265 3.92 17.79 13.97
N GLY A 266 2.68 17.31 14.10
CA GLY A 266 2.27 15.96 13.73
C GLY A 266 2.68 14.88 14.73
N LEU A 267 3.11 15.27 15.94
CA LEU A 267 3.47 14.36 17.04
C LEU A 267 2.23 13.78 17.73
N VAL A 268 1.10 14.49 17.60
CA VAL A 268 -0.17 14.13 18.21
C VAL A 268 -1.27 14.25 17.17
N THR A 269 -2.23 13.35 17.24
CA THR A 269 -3.43 13.39 16.40
C THR A 269 -4.68 13.32 17.26
N LEU A 270 -5.71 14.04 16.83
CA LEU A 270 -7.01 13.95 17.45
C LEU A 270 -7.74 12.72 16.89
N THR A 271 -8.08 11.77 17.76
CA THR A 271 -8.94 10.65 17.36
C THR A 271 -10.35 10.93 17.87
N SER A 272 -11.27 11.26 16.95
CA SER A 272 -12.70 11.27 17.24
C SER A 272 -13.28 9.89 16.96
N ASN A 273 -13.81 9.23 17.99
CA ASN A 273 -14.68 8.08 17.77
C ASN A 273 -16.02 8.63 17.26
N HIS A 274 -16.32 8.47 15.97
CA HIS A 274 -17.61 8.89 15.39
C HIS A 274 -18.85 8.23 16.05
N LEU A 275 -18.63 7.24 16.95
CA LEU A 275 -19.67 6.50 17.67
C LEU A 275 -19.71 6.84 19.18
N SER A 276 -18.79 7.67 19.69
CA SER A 276 -18.67 7.96 21.12
C SER A 276 -18.41 9.45 21.30
N GLU A 277 -19.47 10.23 21.56
CA GLU A 277 -19.44 11.70 21.69
C GLU A 277 -18.67 12.22 22.92
N ILE A 278 -17.97 11.38 23.70
CA ILE A 278 -17.71 11.70 25.11
C ILE A 278 -16.26 12.07 25.45
N GLU A 279 -15.23 11.69 24.69
CA GLU A 279 -13.85 12.11 25.03
C GLU A 279 -12.99 12.39 23.78
N THR A 280 -12.54 13.63 23.64
CA THR A 280 -11.48 14.01 22.69
C THR A 280 -10.15 13.46 23.17
N LEU A 281 -9.81 12.26 22.71
CA LEU A 281 -8.54 11.62 23.06
C LEU A 281 -7.45 12.06 22.07
N TYR A 282 -6.35 12.58 22.61
CA TYR A 282 -5.15 12.91 21.86
C TYR A 282 -4.23 11.68 21.80
N ARG A 283 -4.05 11.15 20.60
CA ARG A 283 -3.22 9.97 20.36
C ARG A 283 -1.82 10.37 19.91
N VAL A 284 -0.82 9.68 20.44
CA VAL A 284 0.57 9.80 20.00
C VAL A 284 0.70 9.34 18.54
N SER A 285 1.42 10.12 17.73
CA SER A 285 1.55 9.93 16.29
C SER A 285 3.02 10.00 15.85
N TYR A 286 3.25 9.63 14.59
CA TYR A 286 4.52 9.80 13.90
C TYR A 286 4.40 10.90 12.83
N PRO A 287 5.28 11.92 12.85
CA PRO A 287 5.29 12.97 11.83
C PRO A 287 5.53 12.44 10.42
N GLY A 288 4.74 12.88 9.44
CA GLY A 288 4.90 12.42 8.05
C GLY A 288 4.36 11.02 7.77
N CYS A 289 3.64 10.39 8.71
CA CYS A 289 3.02 9.07 8.51
C CYS A 289 2.07 8.99 7.30
N GLY A 290 1.46 10.10 6.89
CA GLY A 290 0.55 10.12 5.74
C GLY A 290 1.19 9.65 4.43
N VAL A 291 2.48 9.91 4.22
CA VAL A 291 3.20 9.44 3.02
C VAL A 291 3.39 7.92 3.06
N PHE A 292 3.72 7.38 4.23
CA PHE A 292 3.85 5.95 4.48
C PHE A 292 2.53 5.21 4.24
N LEU A 293 1.43 5.67 4.85
CA LEU A 293 0.10 5.08 4.66
C LEU A 293 -0.34 5.10 3.20
N LYS A 294 -0.06 6.20 2.49
CA LYS A 294 -0.39 6.32 1.07
C LYS A 294 0.33 5.25 0.25
N LEU A 295 1.62 5.01 0.51
CA LEU A 295 2.39 3.99 -0.21
C LEU A 295 1.80 2.59 0.02
N ILE A 296 1.46 2.27 1.28
CA ILE A 296 0.83 0.99 1.64
C ILE A 296 -0.50 0.80 0.93
N ASN A 297 -1.36 1.82 0.97
CA ASN A 297 -2.68 1.76 0.35
C ASN A 297 -2.59 1.60 -1.18
N GLU A 298 -1.66 2.30 -1.83
CA GLU A 298 -1.40 2.13 -3.26
C GLU A 298 -0.90 0.72 -3.58
N GLY A 299 -0.04 0.13 -2.73
CA GLY A 299 0.43 -1.25 -2.86
C GLY A 299 -0.70 -2.26 -2.75
N ARG A 300 -1.50 -2.20 -1.68
CA ARG A 300 -2.68 -3.04 -1.46
C ARG A 300 -3.71 -2.91 -2.59
N ALA A 301 -3.98 -1.67 -3.01
CA ALA A 301 -4.90 -1.39 -4.11
C ALA A 301 -4.39 -1.95 -5.44
N TRP A 302 -3.07 -1.89 -5.68
CA TRP A 302 -2.44 -2.45 -6.88
C TRP A 302 -2.54 -3.97 -6.93
N ILE A 303 -2.22 -4.67 -5.84
CA ILE A 303 -2.38 -6.14 -5.75
C ILE A 303 -3.83 -6.53 -5.98
N THR A 304 -4.76 -5.87 -5.29
CA THR A 304 -6.19 -6.11 -5.42
C THR A 304 -6.66 -5.94 -6.86
N LYS A 305 -6.30 -4.84 -7.53
CA LYS A 305 -6.64 -4.60 -8.95
C LYS A 305 -6.03 -5.65 -9.87
N THR A 306 -4.80 -6.05 -9.61
CA THR A 306 -4.05 -7.00 -10.46
C THR A 306 -4.68 -8.39 -10.41
N LEU A 307 -5.01 -8.87 -9.21
CA LEU A 307 -5.64 -10.17 -9.00
C LEU A 307 -7.12 -10.15 -9.42
N THR A 308 -7.88 -9.09 -9.14
CA THR A 308 -9.31 -9.00 -9.52
C THR A 308 -9.54 -9.09 -11.04
N LYS A 309 -8.56 -8.68 -11.85
CA LYS A 309 -8.62 -8.80 -13.32
C LYS A 309 -8.49 -10.25 -13.81
N GLN A 310 -7.98 -11.17 -12.98
CA GLN A 310 -7.86 -12.58 -13.34
C GLN A 310 -9.19 -13.30 -13.10
N LYS A 311 -9.54 -14.25 -13.96
CA LYS A 311 -10.78 -15.03 -13.88
C LYS A 311 -10.96 -15.67 -12.50
N ASP A 312 -9.90 -16.30 -12.00
CA ASP A 312 -9.92 -17.06 -10.74
C ASP A 312 -9.34 -16.25 -9.56
N LYS A 313 -9.10 -14.95 -9.75
CA LYS A 313 -8.51 -14.04 -8.75
C LYS A 313 -7.17 -14.52 -8.15
N GLN A 314 -6.44 -15.32 -8.92
CA GLN A 314 -5.16 -15.90 -8.56
C GLN A 314 -4.13 -15.62 -9.65
N LEU A 315 -2.86 -15.54 -9.27
CA LEU A 315 -1.75 -15.34 -10.20
C LEU A 315 -0.44 -15.91 -9.62
N LEU A 316 0.45 -16.39 -10.48
CA LEU A 316 1.80 -16.80 -10.06
C LEU A 316 2.62 -15.58 -9.63
N GLU A 317 3.50 -15.76 -8.64
CA GLU A 317 4.34 -14.69 -8.13
C GLU A 317 5.26 -14.10 -9.20
N THR A 318 5.80 -14.95 -10.08
CA THR A 318 6.61 -14.54 -11.23
C THR A 318 5.84 -13.58 -12.15
N ASP A 319 4.57 -13.87 -12.41
CA ASP A 319 3.71 -13.02 -13.23
C ASP A 319 3.33 -11.71 -12.51
N ILE A 320 3.18 -11.74 -11.18
CA ILE A 320 2.99 -10.52 -10.39
C ILE A 320 4.23 -9.64 -10.49
N TRP A 321 5.43 -10.20 -10.35
CA TRP A 321 6.69 -9.49 -10.53
C TRP A 321 6.82 -8.87 -11.93
N ASN A 322 6.50 -9.63 -12.97
CA ASN A 322 6.53 -9.15 -14.35
C ASN A 322 5.60 -7.94 -14.53
N LYS A 323 4.40 -7.97 -13.93
CA LYS A 323 3.46 -6.84 -13.96
C LYS A 323 3.93 -5.66 -13.10
N TRP A 324 4.54 -5.93 -11.95
CA TRP A 324 5.09 -4.91 -11.03
C TRP A 324 6.18 -4.08 -11.67
N GLN A 325 7.12 -4.77 -12.32
CA GLN A 325 8.24 -4.13 -13.03
C GLN A 325 7.82 -3.54 -14.38
N GLY A 326 6.71 -4.00 -14.95
CA GLY A 326 6.26 -3.62 -16.28
C GLY A 326 7.08 -4.29 -17.38
N TYR A 327 7.40 -5.57 -17.19
CA TYR A 327 8.15 -6.39 -18.13
C TYR A 327 7.40 -6.52 -19.45
N ASN A 328 8.10 -6.26 -20.55
CA ASN A 328 7.54 -6.39 -21.88
C ASN A 328 7.94 -7.74 -22.49
N THR A 329 6.97 -8.65 -22.63
CA THR A 329 7.20 -9.99 -23.21
C THR A 329 7.72 -9.95 -24.64
N LEU A 330 7.50 -8.85 -25.38
CA LEU A 330 7.93 -8.71 -26.77
C LEU A 330 9.40 -8.28 -26.91
N THR A 331 9.90 -7.44 -26.00
CA THR A 331 11.28 -6.91 -26.07
C THR A 331 12.22 -7.54 -25.05
N GLY A 332 11.70 -8.25 -24.04
CA GLY A 332 12.49 -8.78 -22.93
C GLY A 332 12.98 -7.70 -21.96
N ASP A 333 12.55 -6.45 -22.14
CA ASP A 333 13.00 -5.34 -21.31
C ASP A 333 12.01 -5.00 -20.20
N SER A 334 12.56 -4.65 -19.03
CA SER A 334 11.82 -4.09 -17.92
C SER A 334 11.75 -2.56 -18.01
N LYS A 335 10.54 -2.03 -17.84
CA LYS A 335 10.29 -0.57 -17.78
C LYS A 335 10.56 0.03 -16.40
N LEU A 336 10.84 -0.80 -15.39
CA LEU A 336 11.07 -0.39 -14.01
C LEU A 336 9.94 0.49 -13.47
N ASN A 337 8.69 0.07 -13.72
CA ASN A 337 7.50 0.83 -13.33
C ASN A 337 7.42 1.06 -11.81
N ASN A 338 7.95 0.14 -11.01
CA ASN A 338 8.02 0.26 -9.56
C ASN A 338 8.88 1.44 -9.10
N PHE A 339 9.91 1.85 -9.86
CA PHE A 339 10.76 3.01 -9.52
C PHE A 339 10.10 4.36 -9.78
N ARG A 340 8.87 4.37 -10.29
CA ARG A 340 8.11 5.58 -10.60
C ARG A 340 7.00 5.77 -9.57
N LYS A 341 6.41 6.97 -9.55
CA LYS A 341 5.20 7.22 -8.78
C LYS A 341 4.09 6.22 -9.17
N PRO A 342 3.36 5.63 -8.22
CA PRO A 342 3.35 5.96 -6.77
C PRO A 342 4.31 5.15 -5.89
N PHE A 343 5.12 4.25 -6.45
CA PHE A 343 5.84 3.24 -5.66
C PHE A 343 7.29 3.58 -5.32
N TYR A 344 7.95 4.47 -6.06
CA TYR A 344 9.28 4.99 -5.71
C TYR A 344 10.35 3.92 -5.39
N GLY A 345 10.25 2.76 -6.06
CA GLY A 345 11.13 1.61 -5.95
C GLY A 345 10.90 0.77 -4.69
N TYR A 346 9.72 0.88 -4.07
CA TYR A 346 9.34 0.04 -2.95
C TYR A 346 9.28 -1.44 -3.36
N ASP A 347 9.71 -2.32 -2.47
CA ASP A 347 9.82 -3.74 -2.78
C ASP A 347 8.46 -4.45 -2.83
N LEU A 348 8.28 -5.35 -3.81
CA LEU A 348 7.02 -6.09 -3.96
C LEU A 348 6.83 -7.11 -2.84
N ASN A 349 7.91 -7.77 -2.37
CA ASN A 349 7.77 -8.75 -1.31
C ASN A 349 7.31 -8.06 -0.02
N TRP A 350 7.72 -6.82 0.22
CA TRP A 350 7.19 -6.01 1.32
C TRP A 350 5.66 -5.84 1.19
N ILE A 351 5.17 -5.44 0.01
CA ILE A 351 3.72 -5.28 -0.21
C ILE A 351 2.97 -6.59 -0.05
N LEU A 352 3.52 -7.69 -0.59
CA LEU A 352 2.94 -9.03 -0.47
C LEU A 352 2.90 -9.50 0.99
N SER A 353 3.94 -9.22 1.77
CA SER A 353 4.03 -9.55 3.20
C SER A 353 2.95 -8.82 4.01
N ASP A 354 2.77 -7.52 3.77
CA ASP A 354 1.70 -6.73 4.38
C ASP A 354 0.31 -7.23 3.96
N CYS A 355 0.10 -7.50 2.66
CA CYS A 355 -1.17 -8.04 2.16
C CYS A 355 -1.48 -9.44 2.72
N LEU A 356 -0.45 -10.27 2.95
CA LEU A 356 -0.62 -11.60 3.55
C LEU A 356 -1.01 -11.48 5.02
N GLY A 357 -0.28 -10.68 5.80
CA GLY A 357 -0.52 -10.54 7.23
C GLY A 357 -1.78 -9.73 7.58
N SER A 358 -2.20 -8.81 6.71
CA SER A 358 -3.54 -8.20 6.78
C SER A 358 -4.65 -9.16 6.32
N GLY A 359 -4.28 -10.28 5.70
CA GLY A 359 -5.21 -11.27 5.18
C GLY A 359 -5.97 -10.83 3.94
N ILE A 360 -5.46 -9.87 3.16
CA ILE A 360 -6.01 -9.43 1.85
C ILE A 360 -5.69 -10.47 0.77
N VAL A 361 -4.52 -11.10 0.85
CA VAL A 361 -4.13 -12.20 -0.04
C VAL A 361 -3.74 -13.44 0.76
N GLU A 362 -3.91 -14.60 0.14
CA GLU A 362 -3.40 -15.89 0.59
C GLU A 362 -2.31 -16.34 -0.39
N GLY A 363 -1.16 -16.73 0.16
CA GLY A 363 -0.12 -17.41 -0.58
C GLY A 363 -0.43 -18.90 -0.69
N PHE A 364 -0.08 -19.51 -1.81
CA PHE A 364 -0.08 -20.96 -1.98
C PHE A 364 1.09 -21.41 -2.86
N ASN A 365 1.56 -22.64 -2.67
CA ASN A 365 2.58 -23.25 -3.49
C ASN A 365 1.93 -23.96 -4.70
N THR A 366 2.67 -23.99 -5.80
CA THR A 366 2.30 -24.69 -7.03
C THR A 366 3.51 -25.46 -7.53
N PRO A 367 3.36 -26.45 -8.43
CA PRO A 367 4.49 -27.17 -9.01
C PRO A 367 5.52 -26.28 -9.73
N VAL A 368 5.13 -25.07 -10.12
CA VAL A 368 5.95 -24.12 -10.88
C VAL A 368 6.40 -22.91 -10.04
N GLY A 369 6.06 -22.87 -8.75
CA GLY A 369 6.45 -21.79 -7.82
C GLY A 369 5.31 -21.29 -6.95
N ARG A 370 5.52 -20.16 -6.26
CA ARG A 370 4.52 -19.52 -5.38
C ARG A 370 3.42 -18.85 -6.22
N GLY A 371 2.19 -18.95 -5.75
CA GLY A 371 1.00 -18.30 -6.28
C GLY A 371 0.29 -17.50 -5.19
N TRP A 372 -0.47 -16.50 -5.61
CA TRP A 372 -1.17 -15.58 -4.72
C TRP A 372 -2.62 -15.46 -5.14
N LYS A 373 -3.52 -15.47 -4.16
CA LYS A 373 -4.97 -15.41 -4.36
C LYS A 373 -5.58 -14.31 -3.51
N LEU A 374 -6.57 -13.58 -4.03
CA LEU A 374 -7.35 -12.68 -3.20
C LEU A 374 -8.17 -13.46 -2.19
N THR A 375 -8.03 -13.10 -0.92
CA THR A 375 -8.91 -13.63 0.11
C THR A 375 -10.29 -13.01 0.00
N GLY A 376 -11.22 -13.61 0.73
CA GLY A 376 -12.54 -13.05 0.90
C GLY A 376 -12.69 -11.99 1.97
N LYS A 377 -11.63 -11.71 2.74
CA LYS A 377 -11.69 -10.77 3.86
C LYS A 377 -11.68 -9.33 3.32
N ILE A 378 -12.56 -8.53 3.90
CA ILE A 378 -12.84 -7.12 3.62
C ILE A 378 -12.71 -6.39 4.93
#